data_AF-A0A924CS22-F1
#
_entry.id   AF-A0A924CS22-F1
#
_cell.length_a   1.000
_cell.length_b   1.000
_cell.length_c   1.000
_cell.angle_alpha   90.00
_cell.angle_beta   90.00
_cell.angle_gamma   90.00
#
_symmetry.space_group_name_H-M   'P 1'
#
loop_
_entity.id
_entity.type
_entity.pdbx_description
1 polymer ?
#
loop_
_entity_poly.entity_id
_entity_poly.type
_entity_poly.pdbx_seq_one_letter_code
_entity_poly.pdbx_strand_id
1 'polypeptide(L)'
;AWWMMIPAWAVVGAGVFFAGVTLLSYRFALLPSINNVGRKSYGTFFYAVSIAVLGGWFWTINRPEFAVLGILVMTWGDGMAGLIGKQFGRHGYEIWGMKKSWEGSVTMAVVSAVVCALVLSATTSVSGIIVILSIGVGILAALLEAFSKFGLDNLTVPIASAAIAYGLVNWLSELV
;
A
#
# COMPACT_ATOMS: atom_id res chain seq x y z
N ALA A 1 -7.02 13.44 -6.96
CA ALA A 1 -8.05 13.46 -5.89
C ALA A 1 -8.18 14.84 -5.25
N TRP A 2 -7.08 15.44 -4.77
CA TRP A 2 -7.03 16.82 -4.24
C TRP A 2 -7.36 17.90 -5.28
N TRP A 3 -6.89 17.77 -6.52
CA TRP A 3 -7.27 18.70 -7.60
C TRP A 3 -8.78 18.69 -7.93
N MET A 4 -9.49 17.62 -7.58
CA MET A 4 -10.94 17.50 -7.75
C MET A 4 -11.71 17.91 -6.49
N MET A 5 -11.03 18.42 -5.45
CA MET A 5 -11.59 18.78 -4.14
C MET A 5 -12.53 17.72 -3.55
N ILE A 6 -12.17 16.44 -3.66
CA ILE A 6 -12.98 15.36 -3.10
C ILE A 6 -13.03 15.52 -1.57
N PRO A 7 -14.22 15.53 -0.94
CA PRO A 7 -14.31 15.71 0.51
C PRO A 7 -13.95 14.41 1.25
N ALA A 8 -13.41 14.55 2.48
CA ALA A 8 -12.97 13.44 3.32
C ALA A 8 -14.05 12.35 3.49
N TRP A 9 -15.29 12.77 3.74
CA TRP A 9 -16.41 11.87 3.97
C TRP A 9 -16.71 10.98 2.76
N ALA A 10 -16.43 11.44 1.53
CA ALA A 10 -16.66 10.64 0.34
C ALA A 10 -15.61 9.53 0.22
N VAL A 11 -14.34 9.82 0.53
CA VAL A 11 -13.25 8.83 0.52
C VAL A 11 -13.45 7.79 1.63
N VAL A 12 -13.74 8.25 2.85
CA VAL A 12 -14.01 7.38 4.00
C VAL A 12 -15.29 6.57 3.77
N GLY A 13 -16.35 7.21 3.30
CA GLY A 13 -17.63 6.56 3.01
C GLY A 13 -17.50 5.47 1.94
N ALA A 14 -16.78 5.76 0.85
CA ALA A 14 -16.48 4.75 -0.17
C ALA A 14 -15.66 3.59 0.42
N GLY A 15 -14.61 3.87 1.20
CA GLY A 15 -13.79 2.85 1.86
C GLY A 15 -14.60 1.94 2.79
N VAL A 16 -15.42 2.52 3.67
CA VAL A 16 -16.30 1.78 4.59
C VAL A 16 -17.34 0.97 3.83
N PHE A 17 -17.95 1.54 2.79
CA PHE A 17 -18.91 0.84 1.95
C PHE A 17 -18.28 -0.38 1.26
N PHE A 18 -17.13 -0.22 0.61
CA PHE A 18 -16.41 -1.33 -0.03
C PHE A 18 -15.92 -2.37 0.99
N ALA A 19 -15.50 -1.96 2.19
CA ALA A 19 -15.13 -2.88 3.26
C ALA A 19 -16.34 -3.71 3.73
N GLY A 20 -17.50 -3.08 3.86
CA GLY A 20 -18.77 -3.76 4.17
C GLY A 20 -19.16 -4.75 3.08
N VAL A 21 -19.17 -4.32 1.81
CA VAL A 21 -19.51 -5.18 0.66
C VAL A 21 -18.56 -6.38 0.56
N THR A 22 -17.25 -6.17 0.74
CA THR A 22 -16.26 -7.26 0.69
C THR A 22 -16.42 -8.22 1.86
N LEU A 23 -16.66 -7.72 3.08
CA LEU A 23 -16.94 -8.55 4.25
C LEU A 23 -18.23 -9.38 4.07
N LEU A 24 -19.31 -8.77 3.57
CA LEU A 24 -20.54 -9.49 3.23
C LEU A 24 -20.31 -10.50 2.11
N SER A 25 -19.49 -10.19 1.11
CA SER A 25 -19.14 -11.13 0.04
C SER A 25 -18.40 -12.37 0.57
N TYR A 26 -17.57 -12.23 1.61
CA TYR A 26 -16.98 -13.40 2.27
C TYR A 26 -18.02 -14.28 2.99
N ARG A 27 -19.12 -13.68 3.50
CA ARG A 27 -20.18 -14.43 4.20
C ARG A 27 -21.23 -15.04 3.27
N PHE A 28 -21.56 -14.35 2.18
CA PHE A 28 -22.68 -14.66 1.29
C PHE A 28 -22.27 -15.07 -0.13
N ALA A 29 -20.96 -15.14 -0.43
CA ALA A 29 -20.42 -15.49 -1.75
C ALA A 29 -20.96 -14.64 -2.92
N LEU A 30 -21.27 -13.37 -2.66
CA LEU A 30 -21.81 -12.42 -3.65
C LEU A 30 -20.86 -12.17 -4.84
N LEU A 31 -19.55 -12.30 -4.62
CA LEU A 31 -18.52 -12.22 -5.66
C LEU A 31 -17.74 -13.55 -5.71
N PRO A 32 -18.22 -14.55 -6.47
CA PRO A 32 -17.58 -15.87 -6.56
C PRO A 32 -16.11 -15.80 -7.01
N SER A 33 -15.75 -14.78 -7.80
CA SER A 33 -14.38 -14.55 -8.26
C SER A 33 -13.37 -14.25 -7.14
N ILE A 34 -13.83 -13.81 -5.95
CA ILE A 34 -12.98 -13.55 -4.77
C ILE A 34 -12.84 -14.82 -3.91
N ASN A 35 -13.86 -15.69 -3.89
CA ASN A 35 -13.91 -16.90 -3.07
C ASN A 35 -13.37 -18.16 -3.79
N ASN A 36 -13.12 -18.10 -5.10
CA ASN A 36 -12.68 -19.25 -5.92
C ASN A 36 -11.17 -19.53 -5.94
N VAL A 37 -10.37 -18.83 -5.15
CA VAL A 37 -8.95 -19.16 -4.97
C VAL A 37 -8.87 -20.01 -3.70
N GLY A 38 -8.51 -21.29 -3.79
CA GLY A 38 -8.60 -22.33 -2.73
C GLY A 38 -7.82 -22.11 -1.42
N ARG A 39 -7.62 -20.87 -0.97
CA ARG A 39 -7.10 -20.45 0.34
C ARG A 39 -7.94 -19.29 0.88
N LYS A 40 -8.33 -19.34 2.15
CA LYS A 40 -8.92 -18.18 2.85
C LYS A 40 -7.88 -17.05 2.93
N SER A 41 -7.97 -16.06 2.05
CA SER A 41 -7.20 -14.81 2.13
C SER A 41 -8.17 -13.66 2.38
N TYR A 42 -7.89 -12.86 3.41
CA TYR A 42 -8.70 -11.69 3.76
C TYR A 42 -8.16 -10.40 3.09
N GLY A 43 -7.28 -10.54 2.11
CA GLY A 43 -6.57 -9.42 1.48
C GLY A 43 -7.49 -8.34 0.91
N THR A 44 -8.64 -8.68 0.33
CA THR A 44 -9.57 -7.67 -0.21
C THR A 44 -10.26 -6.88 0.90
N PHE A 45 -10.58 -7.52 2.03
CA PHE A 45 -11.08 -6.83 3.22
C PHE A 45 -10.00 -5.91 3.80
N PHE A 46 -8.77 -6.40 3.98
CA PHE A 46 -7.64 -5.61 4.47
C PHE A 46 -7.33 -4.40 3.59
N TYR A 47 -7.43 -4.57 2.27
CA TYR A 47 -7.30 -3.49 1.29
C TYR A 47 -8.37 -2.39 1.48
N ALA A 48 -9.63 -2.78 1.66
CA ALA A 48 -10.70 -1.81 1.88
C ALA A 48 -10.54 -1.08 3.23
N VAL A 49 -10.12 -1.80 4.27
CA VAL A 49 -9.81 -1.23 5.59
C VAL A 49 -8.64 -0.25 5.50
N SER A 50 -7.56 -0.56 4.77
CA SER A 50 -6.42 0.34 4.64
C SER A 50 -6.79 1.63 3.92
N ILE A 51 -7.60 1.58 2.87
CA ILE A 51 -8.14 2.79 2.22
C ILE A 51 -8.95 3.64 3.20
N ALA A 52 -9.84 3.00 3.98
CA ALA A 52 -10.66 3.72 4.95
C ALA A 52 -9.81 4.38 6.06
N VAL A 53 -8.79 3.67 6.58
CA VAL A 53 -7.86 4.20 7.60
C VAL A 53 -7.03 5.34 7.03
N LEU A 54 -6.42 5.16 5.86
CA LEU A 54 -5.60 6.18 5.21
C LEU A 54 -6.42 7.42 4.86
N GLY A 55 -7.61 7.24 4.27
CA GLY A 55 -8.53 8.32 3.96
C GLY A 55 -9.01 9.03 5.23
N GLY A 56 -9.36 8.30 6.28
CA GLY A 56 -9.82 8.90 7.54
C GLY A 56 -8.73 9.72 8.23
N TRP A 57 -7.49 9.23 8.21
CA TRP A 57 -6.38 9.94 8.85
C TRP A 57 -5.89 11.10 8.00
N PHE A 58 -5.35 10.85 6.81
CA PHE A 58 -4.61 11.87 6.07
C PHE A 58 -5.50 12.98 5.51
N TRP A 59 -6.77 12.72 5.28
CA TRP A 59 -7.70 13.76 4.85
C TRP A 59 -8.11 14.71 5.98
N THR A 60 -8.16 14.21 7.24
CA THR A 60 -8.53 15.06 8.39
C THR A 60 -7.41 16.02 8.80
N ILE A 61 -6.15 15.64 8.57
CA ILE A 61 -4.98 16.51 8.78
C ILE A 61 -4.60 17.32 7.52
N ASN A 62 -5.44 17.31 6.49
CA ASN A 62 -5.22 18.02 5.21
C ASN A 62 -3.89 17.67 4.51
N ARG A 63 -3.50 16.38 4.60
CA ARG A 63 -2.30 15.82 3.96
C ARG A 63 -2.63 14.58 3.11
N PRO A 64 -3.63 14.67 2.22
CA PRO A 64 -4.15 13.51 1.52
C PRO A 64 -3.11 12.85 0.59
N GLU A 65 -2.03 13.56 0.20
CA GLU A 65 -0.87 13.06 -0.56
C GLU A 65 -0.32 11.74 -0.01
N PHE A 66 -0.22 11.58 1.30
CA PHE A 66 0.31 10.37 1.92
C PHE A 66 -0.68 9.19 1.89
N ALA A 67 -1.99 9.45 1.92
CA ALA A 67 -2.98 8.39 1.70
C ALA A 67 -2.86 7.81 0.29
N VAL A 68 -2.75 8.65 -0.74
CA VAL A 68 -2.55 8.14 -2.11
C VAL A 68 -1.19 7.48 -2.26
N LEU A 69 -0.14 7.99 -1.62
CA LEU A 69 1.16 7.33 -1.59
C LEU A 69 1.03 5.89 -1.09
N GLY A 70 0.43 5.69 0.08
CA GLY A 70 0.22 4.35 0.65
C GLY A 70 -0.60 3.45 -0.26
N ILE A 71 -1.72 3.96 -0.78
CA ILE A 71 -2.59 3.20 -1.70
C ILE A 71 -1.83 2.81 -2.97
N LEU A 72 -1.11 3.74 -3.60
CA LEU A 72 -0.36 3.48 -4.83
C LEU A 72 0.80 2.52 -4.62
N VAL A 73 1.52 2.64 -3.50
CA VAL A 73 2.60 1.71 -3.13
C VAL A 73 2.05 0.29 -3.04
N MET A 74 0.89 0.10 -2.40
CA MET A 74 0.23 -1.20 -2.38
C MET A 74 -0.23 -1.62 -3.79
N THR A 75 -0.98 -0.79 -4.53
CA THR A 75 -1.57 -1.23 -5.81
C THR A 75 -0.52 -1.52 -6.89
N TRP A 76 0.52 -0.69 -6.99
CA TRP A 76 1.56 -0.84 -8.00
C TRP A 76 2.70 -1.72 -7.50
N GLY A 77 3.19 -1.49 -6.28
CA GLY A 77 4.28 -2.27 -5.70
C GLY A 77 3.91 -3.73 -5.56
N ASP A 78 2.88 -4.04 -4.76
CA ASP A 78 2.47 -5.43 -4.51
C ASP A 78 1.93 -6.10 -5.78
N GLY A 79 1.14 -5.35 -6.57
CA GLY A 79 0.63 -5.82 -7.85
C GLY A 79 1.74 -6.24 -8.83
N MET A 80 2.77 -5.41 -9.01
CA MET A 80 3.89 -5.73 -9.89
C MET A 80 4.81 -6.80 -9.28
N ALA A 81 5.04 -6.78 -7.98
CA ALA A 81 5.83 -7.80 -7.27
C ALA A 81 5.23 -9.20 -7.46
N GLY A 82 3.89 -9.31 -7.34
CA GLY A 82 3.17 -10.55 -7.59
C GLY A 82 3.22 -11.02 -9.05
N LEU A 83 3.13 -10.09 -10.01
CA LEU A 83 3.22 -10.41 -11.44
C LEU A 83 4.63 -10.87 -11.83
N ILE A 84 5.64 -10.07 -11.49
CA ILE A 84 7.05 -10.37 -11.82
C ILE A 84 7.51 -11.58 -11.05
N GLY A 85 7.14 -11.71 -9.77
CA GLY A 85 7.49 -12.87 -8.96
C GLY A 85 6.93 -14.18 -9.51
N LYS A 86 5.72 -14.17 -10.10
CA LYS A 86 5.14 -15.35 -10.76
C LYS A 86 5.72 -15.64 -12.14
N GLN A 87 6.01 -14.61 -12.93
CA GLN A 87 6.47 -14.79 -14.32
C GLN A 87 7.99 -15.02 -14.43
N PHE A 88 8.77 -14.31 -13.61
CA PHE A 88 10.22 -14.25 -13.69
C PHE A 88 10.93 -14.69 -12.41
N GLY A 89 10.20 -15.08 -11.36
CA GLY A 89 10.79 -15.55 -10.11
C GLY A 89 11.60 -16.82 -10.31
N ARG A 90 12.93 -16.72 -10.23
CA ARG A 90 13.85 -17.86 -10.30
C ARG A 90 14.41 -18.19 -8.92
N HIS A 91 14.62 -17.18 -8.09
CA HIS A 91 15.21 -17.33 -6.76
C HIS A 91 14.11 -17.26 -5.70
N GLY A 92 13.49 -18.40 -5.45
CA GLY A 92 12.47 -18.55 -4.42
C GLY A 92 13.07 -18.54 -3.00
N TYR A 93 12.31 -18.02 -2.05
CA TYR A 93 12.58 -18.17 -0.62
C TYR A 93 11.26 -18.41 0.12
N GLU A 94 11.35 -18.93 1.34
CA GLU A 94 10.18 -19.26 2.16
C GLU A 94 10.27 -18.58 3.52
N ILE A 95 9.23 -17.82 3.86
CA ILE A 95 9.07 -17.19 5.18
C ILE A 95 7.72 -17.66 5.74
N TRP A 96 7.73 -18.27 6.93
CA TRP A 96 6.52 -18.66 7.65
C TRP A 96 5.52 -19.53 6.85
N GLY A 97 6.04 -20.39 5.96
CA GLY A 97 5.23 -21.24 5.07
C GLY A 97 4.75 -20.56 3.79
N MET A 98 5.16 -19.31 3.54
CA MET A 98 4.83 -18.54 2.34
C MET A 98 6.01 -18.55 1.37
N LYS A 99 5.79 -19.07 0.16
CA LYS A 99 6.76 -19.03 -0.93
C LYS A 99 6.71 -17.66 -1.61
N LYS A 100 7.84 -16.98 -1.63
CA LYS A 100 8.07 -15.68 -2.29
C LYS A 100 9.31 -15.81 -3.20
N SER A 101 9.61 -14.77 -3.97
CA SER A 101 10.80 -14.73 -4.80
C SER A 101 11.57 -13.42 -4.59
N TRP A 102 12.89 -13.50 -4.70
CA TRP A 102 13.75 -12.31 -4.61
C TRP A 102 13.40 -11.30 -5.69
N GLU A 103 13.08 -11.76 -6.90
CA GLU A 103 12.67 -10.90 -8.00
C GLU A 103 11.38 -10.13 -7.66
N GLY A 104 10.42 -10.79 -7.00
CA GLY A 104 9.20 -10.15 -6.50
C GLY A 104 9.51 -9.07 -5.46
N SER A 105 10.32 -9.37 -4.45
CA SER A 105 10.64 -8.40 -3.38
C SER A 105 11.52 -7.24 -3.85
N VAL A 106 12.45 -7.46 -4.78
CA VAL A 106 13.20 -6.38 -5.42
C VAL A 106 12.26 -5.49 -6.24
N THR A 107 11.32 -6.09 -6.98
CA THR A 107 10.28 -5.34 -7.69
C THR A 107 9.45 -4.50 -6.71
N MET A 108 9.02 -5.10 -5.59
CA MET A 108 8.27 -4.40 -4.55
C MET A 108 9.05 -3.17 -4.06
N ALA A 109 10.34 -3.33 -3.74
CA ALA A 109 11.17 -2.23 -3.26
C ALA A 109 11.33 -1.12 -4.30
N VAL A 110 11.66 -1.47 -5.54
CA VAL A 110 11.93 -0.51 -6.62
C VAL A 110 10.66 0.24 -7.01
N VAL A 111 9.56 -0.47 -7.27
CA VAL A 111 8.30 0.14 -7.69
C VAL A 111 7.74 1.04 -6.57
N SER A 112 7.79 0.57 -5.32
CA SER A 112 7.35 1.38 -4.18
C SER A 112 8.19 2.65 -4.00
N ALA A 113 9.51 2.55 -4.19
CA ALA A 113 10.39 3.72 -4.17
C ALA A 113 10.07 4.70 -5.32
N VAL A 114 9.86 4.21 -6.54
CA VAL A 114 9.48 5.06 -7.68
C VAL A 114 8.15 5.76 -7.41
N VAL A 115 7.13 5.04 -6.93
CA VAL A 115 5.83 5.63 -6.58
C VAL A 115 5.97 6.70 -5.51
N CYS A 116 6.72 6.39 -4.43
CA CYS A 116 6.98 7.34 -3.36
C CYS A 116 7.66 8.62 -3.90
N ALA A 117 8.70 8.45 -4.73
CA ALA A 117 9.45 9.57 -5.30
C ALA A 117 8.58 10.44 -6.21
N LEU A 118 7.72 9.83 -7.02
CA LEU A 118 6.81 10.55 -7.90
C LEU A 118 5.75 11.33 -7.11
N VAL A 119 5.15 10.72 -6.08
CA VAL A 119 4.14 11.40 -5.27
C VAL A 119 4.77 12.55 -4.49
N LEU A 120 5.89 12.31 -3.81
CA LEU A 120 6.55 13.34 -3.00
C LEU A 120 7.12 14.48 -3.86
N SER A 121 7.71 14.19 -5.02
CA SER A 121 8.24 15.24 -5.91
C SER A 121 7.13 16.11 -6.50
N ALA A 122 5.92 15.57 -6.68
CA ALA A 122 4.78 16.32 -7.17
C ALA A 122 4.03 17.11 -6.08
N THR A 123 4.26 16.82 -4.79
CA THR A 123 3.42 17.35 -3.69
C THR A 123 4.21 18.07 -2.60
N THR A 124 5.53 17.93 -2.55
CA THR A 124 6.40 18.51 -1.52
C THR A 124 7.51 19.35 -2.14
N SER A 125 8.02 20.33 -1.40
CA SER A 125 9.15 21.19 -1.82
C SER A 125 10.53 20.64 -1.43
N VAL A 126 10.57 19.57 -0.63
CA VAL A 126 11.81 18.97 -0.12
C VAL A 126 12.46 18.19 -1.26
N SER A 127 13.39 18.74 -2.04
CA SER A 127 13.88 18.11 -3.28
C SER A 127 15.08 17.17 -3.10
N GLY A 128 16.06 17.53 -2.26
CA GLY A 128 17.34 16.81 -2.18
C GLY A 128 17.30 15.45 -1.49
N ILE A 129 16.28 15.19 -0.66
CA ILE A 129 16.21 14.01 0.23
C ILE A 129 15.12 13.00 -0.21
N ILE A 130 14.27 13.36 -1.19
CA ILE A 130 13.17 12.50 -1.70
C ILE A 130 13.68 11.12 -2.07
N VAL A 131 14.82 11.05 -2.77
CA VAL A 131 15.37 9.78 -3.25
C VAL A 131 15.69 8.85 -2.07
N ILE A 132 16.33 9.38 -1.03
CA ILE A 132 16.70 8.60 0.17
C ILE A 132 15.44 8.12 0.91
N LEU A 133 14.46 9.01 1.10
CA LEU A 133 13.17 8.66 1.72
C LEU A 133 12.45 7.57 0.95
N SER A 134 12.41 7.72 -0.37
CA SER A 134 11.71 6.81 -1.26
C SER A 134 12.34 5.43 -1.26
N ILE A 135 13.67 5.35 -1.22
CA ILE A 135 14.40 4.09 -1.04
C ILE A 135 14.03 3.45 0.30
N GLY A 136 14.03 4.23 1.40
CA GLY A 136 13.63 3.75 2.72
C GLY A 136 12.20 3.18 2.75
N VAL A 137 11.25 3.91 2.17
CA VAL A 137 9.84 3.47 2.03
C VAL A 137 9.75 2.20 1.19
N GLY A 138 10.50 2.10 0.09
CA GLY A 138 10.52 0.92 -0.75
C GLY A 138 11.06 -0.32 -0.04
N ILE A 139 12.18 -0.19 0.66
CA ILE A 139 12.77 -1.29 1.46
C ILE A 139 11.77 -1.75 2.53
N LEU A 140 11.17 -0.82 3.27
CA LEU A 140 10.16 -1.14 4.27
C LEU A 140 8.97 -1.89 3.63
N ALA A 141 8.46 -1.41 2.51
CA ALA A 141 7.34 -2.02 1.82
C ALA A 141 7.66 -3.48 1.41
N ALA A 142 8.85 -3.74 0.88
CA ALA A 142 9.32 -5.09 0.55
C ALA A 142 9.49 -5.98 1.78
N LEU A 143 9.97 -5.44 2.91
CA LEU A 143 10.05 -6.19 4.16
C LEU A 143 8.65 -6.58 4.66
N LEU A 144 7.71 -5.63 4.71
CA LEU A 144 6.33 -5.90 5.13
C LEU A 144 5.64 -6.94 4.23
N GLU A 145 5.89 -6.88 2.91
CA GLU A 145 5.42 -7.85 1.92
C GLU A 145 6.02 -9.25 2.13
N ALA A 146 7.32 -9.32 2.44
CA ALA A 146 8.04 -10.57 2.68
C ALA A 146 7.57 -11.30 3.96
N PHE A 147 7.22 -10.56 5.02
CA PHE A 147 6.76 -11.11 6.31
C PHE A 147 5.22 -11.24 6.41
N SER A 148 4.47 -10.82 5.38
CA SER A 148 3.00 -10.90 5.40
C SER A 148 2.46 -12.32 5.26
N LYS A 149 1.38 -12.61 6.01
CA LYS A 149 0.60 -13.83 5.90
C LYS A 149 -0.89 -13.50 5.71
N PHE A 150 -1.61 -14.34 4.96
CA PHE A 150 -3.07 -14.24 4.77
C PHE A 150 -3.59 -12.92 4.16
N GLY A 151 -2.74 -12.17 3.45
CA GLY A 151 -3.11 -10.88 2.85
C GLY A 151 -2.96 -9.68 3.79
N LEU A 152 -2.26 -9.82 4.91
CA LEU A 152 -2.00 -8.74 5.88
C LEU A 152 -1.19 -7.58 5.29
N ASP A 153 -0.41 -7.83 4.25
CA ASP A 153 0.32 -6.86 3.42
C ASP A 153 -0.63 -5.80 2.88
N ASN A 154 -1.85 -6.18 2.49
CA ASN A 154 -2.85 -5.22 2.02
C ASN A 154 -3.34 -4.25 3.11
N LEU A 155 -2.99 -4.51 4.38
CA LEU A 155 -3.19 -3.58 5.49
C LEU A 155 -1.89 -2.89 5.88
N THR A 156 -0.82 -3.66 6.11
CA THR A 156 0.43 -3.16 6.70
C THR A 156 1.23 -2.31 5.75
N VAL A 157 1.41 -2.74 4.50
CA VAL A 157 2.19 -2.01 3.47
C VAL A 157 1.64 -0.60 3.25
N PRO A 158 0.36 -0.40 2.86
CA PRO A 158 -0.13 0.95 2.55
C PRO A 158 -0.11 1.88 3.76
N ILE A 159 -0.48 1.37 4.95
CA ILE A 159 -0.52 2.18 6.18
C ILE A 159 0.89 2.57 6.61
N ALA A 160 1.82 1.61 6.67
CA ALA A 160 3.17 1.87 7.15
C ALA A 160 3.97 2.75 6.17
N SER A 161 3.86 2.51 4.86
CA SER A 161 4.53 3.35 3.86
C SER A 161 4.05 4.80 3.92
N ALA A 162 2.74 5.03 4.06
CA ALA A 162 2.19 6.37 4.22
C ALA A 162 2.63 7.04 5.53
N ALA A 163 2.54 6.32 6.66
CA ALA A 163 2.89 6.84 7.97
C ALA A 163 4.38 7.21 8.08
N ILE A 164 5.27 6.36 7.56
CA ILE A 164 6.71 6.63 7.57
C ILE A 164 7.07 7.76 6.60
N ALA A 165 6.49 7.78 5.40
CA ALA A 165 6.70 8.91 4.48
C ALA A 165 6.28 10.24 5.13
N TYR A 166 5.11 10.28 5.77
CA TYR A 166 4.62 11.47 6.49
C TYR A 166 5.55 11.88 7.63
N GLY A 167 5.90 10.93 8.51
CA GLY A 167 6.77 11.20 9.65
C GLY A 167 8.13 11.74 9.25
N LEU A 168 8.75 11.13 8.23
CA LEU A 168 10.06 11.56 7.75
C LEU A 168 10.02 12.91 7.04
N VAL A 169 8.98 13.18 6.22
CA VAL A 169 8.84 14.49 5.56
C VAL A 169 8.65 15.61 6.60
N ASN A 170 7.82 15.40 7.62
CA ASN A 170 7.63 16.39 8.67
C ASN A 170 8.90 16.61 9.48
N TRP A 171 9.56 15.53 9.90
CA TRP A 171 10.80 15.62 10.65
C TRP A 171 11.88 16.40 9.88
N LEU A 172 12.01 16.15 8.57
CA LEU A 172 12.93 16.90 7.73
C LEU A 172 12.54 18.37 7.58
N SER A 173 11.25 18.68 7.48
CA SER A 173 10.77 20.06 7.41
C SER A 173 11.00 20.86 8.70
N GLU A 174 11.22 20.21 9.83
CA GLU A 174 11.60 20.86 11.10
C GLU A 174 13.10 21.18 11.19
N LEU A 175 13.94 20.51 10.38
CA LEU A 175 15.40 20.65 10.41
C LEU A 175 15.93 21.72 9.44
N VAL A 176 15.12 22.18 8.49
CA VAL A 176 15.49 23.14 7.43
C VAL A 176 14.70 24.43 7.61
#